data_AF-A0A5D2H8C5-F1
#
_entry.id   AF-A0A5D2H8C5-F1
#
_cell.length_a   1.000
_cell.length_b   1.000
_cell.length_c   1.000
_cell.angle_alpha   90.00
_cell.angle_beta   90.00
_cell.angle_gamma   90.00
#
_symmetry.space_group_name_H-M   'P 1'
#
loop_
_entity.id
_entity.type
_entity.pdbx_description
1 polymer ?
#
loop_
_entity_poly.entity_id
_entity_poly.type
_entity_poly.pdbx_seq_one_letter_code
_entity_poly.pdbx_strand_id
1 'polypeptide(L)'
;MAFLIPKSPILKITLTVDHACATSHFLQLSKLTSLSPHGLSNMETLLLNQTLCRLDLSPKPKRPLCIAPQIFHFKPNKSFALFAVQNQERDFQETGNTLQADVSDESFGEVSKIIGSRAVPGGKAMEYLIEWKDSHAPSWVPQDFIAKDVVAEYETPWWTAAKKADDKALAELLAVEDDWRDVDAVDPDGRTALLFVSGLGSEPCVKVLADAGADINHRDNAGGLTALHMAAGYIKPGVAKLLLDFGADPEIEDDRGLTPLALAKEILKVTPKGNPMQFARRLGLESVVKTLEESIFEYAEVEEIMEKRGKGENLEYLVKWKDGGDNEWVKAKFVAEDLVADFEAGLEYAVAEGVVGKRMGDDGKNEYLVKWIDMEQPTWEPEENVDPELIKEFDDASQGNGGVVKNNGESSDVS
;
A
#
# COMPACT_ATOMS: atom_id res chain seq x y z
N MET A 1 11.40 -8.57 20.98
CA MET A 1 11.49 -9.55 19.86
C MET A 1 10.19 -9.47 19.07
N ALA A 2 10.23 -9.45 17.74
CA ALA A 2 9.15 -8.86 16.93
C ALA A 2 8.71 -9.77 15.75
N PHE A 3 7.49 -9.56 15.17
CA PHE A 3 6.76 -10.42 14.18
C PHE A 3 6.04 -9.74 13.02
N LEU A 4 6.10 -10.25 11.78
CA LEU A 4 5.35 -9.70 10.62
C LEU A 4 3.82 -9.64 10.85
N ILE A 5 3.26 -8.45 11.04
CA ILE A 5 1.83 -8.10 11.03
C ILE A 5 1.56 -7.17 9.83
N PRO A 6 0.45 -7.30 9.08
CA PRO A 6 0.08 -6.30 8.09
C PRO A 6 -0.10 -4.92 8.76
N LYS A 7 0.65 -3.91 8.31
CA LYS A 7 0.52 -2.53 8.77
C LYS A 7 -0.94 -2.12 8.58
N SER A 8 -1.56 -1.72 9.68
CA SER A 8 -2.87 -1.10 9.63
C SER A 8 -2.81 0.11 8.69
N PRO A 9 -3.84 0.35 7.85
CA PRO A 9 -3.87 1.52 6.99
C PRO A 9 -3.85 2.76 7.90
N ILE A 10 -2.71 3.43 7.96
CA ILE A 10 -2.56 4.70 8.66
C ILE A 10 -3.43 5.70 7.89
N LEU A 11 -4.68 5.85 8.31
CA LEU A 11 -5.48 7.03 8.03
C LEU A 11 -4.73 8.22 8.64
N LYS A 12 -3.84 8.83 7.85
CA LYS A 12 -3.39 10.20 8.10
C LYS A 12 -4.63 11.07 7.97
N ILE A 13 -5.33 11.27 9.09
CA ILE A 13 -6.29 12.35 9.25
C ILE A 13 -5.47 13.63 9.23
N THR A 14 -5.30 14.19 8.03
CA THR A 14 -4.92 15.60 7.87
C THR A 14 -6.03 16.43 8.52
N LEU A 15 -5.75 16.96 9.70
CA LEU A 15 -6.54 18.04 10.27
C LEU A 15 -6.42 19.25 9.33
N THR A 16 -7.37 19.41 8.42
CA THR A 16 -7.61 20.68 7.77
C THR A 16 -8.14 21.65 8.84
N VAL A 17 -7.25 22.51 9.31
CA VAL A 17 -7.62 23.67 10.12
C VAL A 17 -8.33 24.64 9.19
N ASP A 18 -9.65 24.53 9.09
CA ASP A 18 -10.46 25.56 8.44
C ASP A 18 -10.39 26.84 9.26
N HIS A 19 -9.65 27.81 8.74
CA HIS A 19 -9.69 29.20 9.17
C HIS A 19 -11.09 29.78 8.84
N ALA A 20 -12.02 29.66 9.78
CA ALA A 20 -13.31 30.32 9.70
C ALA A 20 -13.14 31.84 9.86
N CYS A 21 -13.41 32.54 8.77
CA CYS A 21 -13.49 33.99 8.65
C CYS A 21 -14.54 34.56 9.61
N ALA A 22 -14.11 35.52 10.43
CA ALA A 22 -14.99 36.36 11.22
C ALA A 22 -15.74 37.35 10.31
N THR A 23 -17.06 37.42 10.39
CA THR A 23 -17.81 38.67 10.22
C THR A 23 -19.19 38.58 10.85
N SER A 24 -19.34 39.37 11.91
CA SER A 24 -20.55 40.03 12.44
C SER A 24 -21.83 39.97 11.59
N HIS A 25 -22.94 39.53 12.17
CA HIS A 25 -24.13 40.39 12.28
C HIS A 25 -25.11 39.93 13.38
N PHE A 26 -25.73 40.96 13.97
CA PHE A 26 -26.54 41.05 15.18
C PHE A 26 -28.03 40.70 14.96
N LEU A 27 -28.74 40.43 16.09
CA LEU A 27 -30.22 40.36 16.28
C LEU A 27 -30.87 39.00 15.90
N GLN A 28 -31.83 38.41 16.62
CA GLN A 28 -32.74 38.89 17.66
C GLN A 28 -33.37 37.72 18.45
N LEU A 29 -33.83 38.03 19.67
CA LEU A 29 -34.52 37.21 20.68
C LEU A 29 -35.83 36.53 20.23
N SER A 30 -36.16 35.36 20.82
CA SER A 30 -37.36 35.09 21.66
C SER A 30 -37.60 33.57 21.85
N LYS A 31 -37.55 33.05 23.10
CA LYS A 31 -38.69 32.55 23.93
C LYS A 31 -39.65 31.62 23.18
N LEU A 32 -39.85 30.36 23.57
CA LEU A 32 -40.69 29.86 24.69
C LEU A 32 -40.33 28.37 24.94
N THR A 33 -40.00 27.90 26.17
CA THR A 33 -40.90 27.26 27.16
C THR A 33 -41.97 26.35 26.53
N SER A 34 -42.27 25.12 26.96
CA SER A 34 -41.93 24.30 28.13
C SER A 34 -42.82 23.04 28.04
N LEU A 35 -42.42 21.97 28.72
CA LEU A 35 -43.23 20.94 29.38
C LEU A 35 -43.02 19.50 28.92
N SER A 36 -42.90 18.69 29.97
CA SER A 36 -42.42 17.33 30.09
C SER A 36 -43.64 16.39 30.36
N PRO A 37 -43.52 15.22 31.00
CA PRO A 37 -43.45 13.91 30.35
C PRO A 37 -44.57 12.96 30.85
N HIS A 38 -44.42 11.67 30.55
CA HIS A 38 -44.99 10.46 31.19
C HIS A 38 -45.97 9.65 30.34
N GLY A 39 -45.77 8.33 30.37
CA GLY A 39 -46.82 7.35 30.09
C GLY A 39 -46.31 5.98 29.65
N LEU A 40 -45.81 5.19 30.60
CA LEU A 40 -45.55 3.75 30.47
C LEU A 40 -46.84 2.96 30.09
N SER A 41 -46.67 1.86 29.34
CA SER A 41 -47.13 0.48 29.68
C SER A 41 -47.70 -0.35 28.52
N ASN A 42 -47.45 -1.67 28.63
CA ASN A 42 -48.06 -2.86 27.99
C ASN A 42 -47.42 -3.31 26.67
N MET A 43 -46.59 -4.37 26.62
CA MET A 43 -46.76 -5.82 26.90
C MET A 43 -47.46 -6.62 25.78
N GLU A 44 -46.65 -7.51 25.19
CA GLU A 44 -46.91 -8.86 24.66
C GLU A 44 -47.89 -9.08 23.48
N THR A 45 -47.42 -9.70 22.38
CA THR A 45 -47.58 -11.15 22.12
C THR A 45 -47.20 -11.56 20.68
N LEU A 46 -46.33 -12.59 20.60
CA LEU A 46 -46.38 -13.81 19.76
C LEU A 46 -46.55 -13.76 18.22
N LEU A 47 -45.53 -14.30 17.52
CA LEU A 47 -45.59 -15.37 16.47
C LEU A 47 -44.19 -15.48 15.83
N LEU A 48 -43.28 -16.36 16.27
CA LEU A 48 -43.10 -17.79 15.95
C LEU A 48 -43.04 -18.16 14.44
N ASN A 49 -41.80 -18.35 13.97
CA ASN A 49 -41.26 -19.34 13.01
C ASN A 49 -41.89 -19.59 11.63
N GLN A 50 -41.02 -19.66 10.61
CA GLN A 50 -40.75 -20.92 9.90
C GLN A 50 -39.44 -20.88 9.09
N THR A 51 -38.50 -21.75 9.47
CA THR A 51 -37.39 -22.27 8.68
C THR A 51 -37.88 -23.38 7.75
N LEU A 52 -37.33 -23.54 6.54
CA LEU A 52 -37.15 -24.85 5.91
C LEU A 52 -36.03 -24.81 4.84
N CYS A 53 -34.97 -25.57 5.12
CA CYS A 53 -33.98 -26.07 4.18
C CYS A 53 -34.59 -27.15 3.27
N ARG A 54 -34.09 -27.29 2.03
CA ARG A 54 -33.97 -28.61 1.36
C ARG A 54 -32.90 -28.63 0.26
N LEU A 55 -32.02 -29.62 0.39
CA LEU A 55 -31.00 -30.11 -0.54
C LEU A 55 -31.64 -30.71 -1.81
N ASP A 56 -30.96 -30.73 -2.96
CA ASP A 56 -30.19 -31.92 -3.42
C ASP A 56 -29.47 -31.82 -4.78
N LEU A 57 -28.28 -32.45 -4.81
CA LEU A 57 -27.54 -33.17 -5.87
C LEU A 57 -27.18 -32.59 -7.26
N SER A 58 -25.87 -32.62 -7.52
CA SER A 58 -25.15 -32.58 -8.81
C SER A 58 -25.37 -33.84 -9.69
N PRO A 59 -24.96 -33.83 -10.99
CA PRO A 59 -23.60 -34.29 -11.32
C PRO A 59 -22.92 -33.59 -12.53
N LYS A 60 -21.58 -33.66 -12.57
CA LYS A 60 -20.68 -33.24 -13.68
C LYS A 60 -20.75 -34.21 -14.88
N PRO A 61 -20.20 -33.79 -16.05
CA PRO A 61 -19.02 -34.50 -16.55
C PRO A 61 -17.87 -33.59 -17.03
N LYS A 62 -16.66 -34.19 -17.05
CA LYS A 62 -15.34 -33.63 -17.42
C LYS A 62 -15.10 -33.64 -18.93
N ARG A 63 -14.26 -32.73 -19.45
CA ARG A 63 -13.01 -32.99 -20.22
C ARG A 63 -12.31 -31.68 -20.69
N PRO A 64 -11.03 -31.72 -21.12
CA PRO A 64 -10.01 -30.73 -20.75
C PRO A 64 -9.71 -29.72 -21.87
N LEU A 65 -9.17 -28.56 -21.49
CA LEU A 65 -8.46 -27.68 -22.40
C LEU A 65 -7.02 -27.54 -21.93
N CYS A 66 -6.11 -28.07 -22.75
CA CYS A 66 -4.68 -27.80 -22.69
C CYS A 66 -4.46 -26.32 -23.00
N ILE A 67 -3.73 -25.60 -22.14
CA ILE A 67 -3.24 -24.26 -22.45
C ILE A 67 -1.72 -24.37 -22.64
N ALA A 68 -1.28 -24.12 -23.86
CA ALA A 68 0.13 -23.94 -24.22
C ALA A 68 0.61 -22.54 -23.78
N PRO A 69 1.90 -22.36 -23.43
CA PRO A 69 2.42 -21.06 -23.05
C PRO A 69 2.57 -20.16 -24.28
N GLN A 70 1.89 -19.01 -24.28
CA GLN A 70 2.10 -17.97 -25.29
C GLN A 70 3.40 -17.22 -24.96
N ILE A 71 4.45 -17.54 -25.70
CA ILE A 71 5.70 -16.78 -25.78
C ILE A 71 5.42 -15.60 -26.72
N PHE A 72 5.48 -14.37 -26.23
CA PHE A 72 5.44 -13.19 -27.09
C PHE A 72 6.74 -13.11 -27.91
N HIS A 73 6.66 -13.48 -29.19
CA HIS A 73 7.69 -13.23 -30.18
C HIS A 73 7.28 -12.06 -31.07
N PHE A 74 7.98 -10.93 -30.93
CA PHE A 74 7.99 -9.89 -31.95
C PHE A 74 8.82 -10.37 -33.15
N LYS A 75 8.22 -10.39 -34.35
CA LYS A 75 8.98 -10.41 -35.61
C LYS A 75 8.91 -9.04 -36.28
N PRO A 76 10.03 -8.55 -36.84
CA PRO A 76 10.06 -7.33 -37.62
C PRO A 76 9.60 -7.65 -39.05
N ASN A 77 8.88 -6.73 -39.69
CA ASN A 77 8.71 -6.81 -41.14
C ASN A 77 8.97 -5.46 -41.79
N LYS A 78 9.97 -5.45 -42.68
CA LYS A 78 10.21 -4.41 -43.67
C LYS A 78 9.51 -4.84 -44.96
N SER A 79 8.70 -3.96 -45.54
CA SER A 79 8.72 -3.72 -46.98
C SER A 79 8.11 -2.34 -47.27
N PHE A 80 8.97 -1.41 -47.68
CA PHE A 80 8.57 -0.18 -48.35
C PHE A 80 7.99 -0.52 -49.72
N ALA A 81 6.80 -0.01 -50.01
CA ALA A 81 6.33 0.19 -51.37
C ALA A 81 5.73 1.60 -51.44
N LEU A 82 6.34 2.46 -52.26
CA LEU A 82 5.80 3.75 -52.66
C LEU A 82 4.45 3.52 -53.35
N PHE A 83 3.41 4.22 -52.91
CA PHE A 83 2.26 4.54 -53.75
C PHE A 83 1.93 6.03 -53.59
N ALA A 84 1.97 6.73 -54.73
CA ALA A 84 1.49 8.08 -54.88
C ALA A 84 -0.04 8.09 -54.76
N VAL A 85 -0.59 8.94 -53.88
CA VAL A 85 -2.04 9.16 -53.79
C VAL A 85 -2.36 10.44 -54.55
N GLN A 86 -3.06 10.25 -55.66
CA GLN A 86 -3.67 11.29 -56.47
C GLN A 86 -5.04 11.63 -55.86
N ASN A 87 -5.27 12.90 -55.56
CA ASN A 87 -6.58 13.44 -55.19
C ASN A 87 -7.63 13.07 -56.24
N GLN A 88 -8.77 12.57 -55.79
CA GLN A 88 -9.99 12.59 -56.61
C GLN A 88 -11.20 12.84 -55.72
N GLU A 89 -11.75 14.05 -55.88
CA GLU A 89 -13.07 14.46 -55.42
C GLU A 89 -14.15 13.50 -55.94
N ARG A 90 -15.14 13.18 -55.12
CA ARG A 90 -16.41 12.62 -55.58
C ARG A 90 -17.55 13.45 -55.02
N ASP A 91 -18.22 14.14 -55.93
CA ASP A 91 -19.55 14.69 -55.77
C ASP A 91 -20.54 13.59 -55.37
N PHE A 92 -21.36 13.88 -54.36
CA PHE A 92 -22.61 13.17 -54.12
C PHE A 92 -23.71 14.21 -53.89
N GLN A 93 -24.60 14.35 -54.88
CA GLN A 93 -25.83 15.11 -54.77
C GLN A 93 -26.88 14.23 -54.10
N GLU A 94 -27.48 14.72 -53.00
CA GLU A 94 -28.80 14.26 -52.59
C GLU A 94 -29.77 15.42 -52.43
N THR A 95 -30.96 15.15 -52.96
CA THR A 95 -32.12 16.01 -53.13
C THR A 95 -32.78 16.40 -51.81
N GLY A 96 -33.22 17.66 -51.74
CA GLY A 96 -33.74 18.27 -50.53
C GLY A 96 -35.00 17.64 -49.94
N ASN A 97 -35.12 17.77 -48.62
CA ASN A 97 -36.40 17.99 -47.97
C ASN A 97 -36.21 18.90 -46.76
N THR A 98 -36.95 20.00 -46.78
CA THR A 98 -36.97 21.07 -45.78
C THR A 98 -37.43 20.55 -44.41
N LEU A 99 -36.51 20.42 -43.47
CA LEU A 99 -36.79 20.63 -42.05
C LEU A 99 -35.91 21.78 -41.60
N GLN A 100 -36.55 22.92 -41.46
CA GLN A 100 -36.00 24.15 -40.93
C GLN A 100 -35.74 23.93 -39.43
N ALA A 101 -34.61 23.30 -39.12
CA ALA A 101 -33.96 23.47 -37.83
C ALA A 101 -33.20 24.79 -37.92
N ASP A 102 -33.40 25.67 -36.95
CA ASP A 102 -32.49 26.79 -36.71
C ASP A 102 -31.12 26.19 -36.35
N VAL A 103 -30.34 25.85 -37.38
CA VAL A 103 -28.93 25.55 -37.24
C VAL A 103 -28.27 26.91 -37.14
N SER A 104 -28.07 27.39 -35.91
CA SER A 104 -27.05 28.41 -35.70
C SER A 104 -25.79 27.87 -36.34
N ASP A 105 -25.34 28.56 -37.38
CA ASP A 105 -24.08 28.32 -38.07
C ASP A 105 -22.97 28.61 -37.04
N GLU A 106 -22.73 27.65 -36.14
CA GLU A 106 -21.64 27.68 -35.17
C GLU A 106 -20.37 27.54 -36.00
N SER A 107 -19.89 28.68 -36.50
CA SER A 107 -18.57 28.84 -37.07
C SER A 107 -17.56 28.47 -35.98
N PHE A 108 -17.25 27.18 -35.87
CA PHE A 108 -16.18 26.70 -35.01
C PHE A 108 -14.91 27.49 -35.35
N GLY A 109 -14.41 28.26 -34.37
CA GLY A 109 -13.23 29.10 -34.55
C GLY A 109 -12.03 28.28 -35.01
N GLU A 110 -11.11 28.91 -35.74
CA GLU A 110 -9.87 28.23 -36.10
C GLU A 110 -8.97 28.03 -34.87
N VAL A 111 -8.60 26.78 -34.59
CA VAL A 111 -7.65 26.42 -33.54
C VAL A 111 -6.28 27.06 -33.83
N SER A 112 -5.74 27.84 -32.88
CA SER A 112 -4.38 28.40 -32.96
C SER A 112 -3.36 27.40 -32.42
N LYS A 113 -3.49 27.03 -31.13
CA LYS A 113 -2.67 26.04 -30.43
C LYS A 113 -3.40 25.49 -29.21
N ILE A 114 -2.93 24.34 -28.73
CA ILE A 114 -3.30 23.80 -27.41
C ILE A 114 -2.37 24.46 -26.37
N ILE A 115 -2.95 24.91 -25.26
CA ILE A 115 -2.24 25.57 -24.14
C ILE A 115 -2.49 24.87 -22.80
N GLY A 116 -3.10 23.69 -22.84
CA GLY A 116 -3.30 22.86 -21.65
C GLY A 116 -4.09 21.60 -21.97
N SER A 117 -3.99 20.64 -21.07
CA SER A 117 -4.73 19.38 -21.12
C SER A 117 -5.30 19.05 -19.76
N ARG A 118 -6.35 18.23 -19.72
CA ARG A 118 -6.86 17.60 -18.50
C ARG A 118 -7.53 16.28 -18.80
N ALA A 119 -7.35 15.31 -17.91
CA ALA A 119 -8.11 14.08 -17.93
C ALA A 119 -9.54 14.33 -17.45
N VAL A 120 -10.52 13.83 -18.20
CA VAL A 120 -11.93 13.85 -17.78
C VAL A 120 -12.11 12.89 -16.59
N PRO A 121 -12.92 13.25 -15.57
CA PRO A 121 -13.22 12.36 -14.46
C PRO A 121 -13.65 10.97 -14.94
N GLY A 122 -12.93 9.95 -14.49
CA GLY A 122 -13.12 8.56 -14.95
C GLY A 122 -12.11 8.10 -16.01
N GLY A 123 -11.13 8.92 -16.39
CA GLY A 123 -9.91 8.50 -17.10
C GLY A 123 -10.12 7.93 -18.50
N LYS A 124 -11.25 8.26 -19.14
CA LYS A 124 -11.65 7.71 -20.46
C LYS A 124 -11.44 8.66 -21.63
N ALA A 125 -11.31 9.95 -21.35
CA ALA A 125 -11.22 10.98 -22.37
C ALA A 125 -10.32 12.13 -21.88
N MET A 126 -9.77 12.85 -22.84
CA MET A 126 -8.99 14.06 -22.61
C MET A 126 -9.77 15.28 -23.10
N GLU A 127 -9.64 16.37 -22.37
CA GLU A 127 -10.04 17.70 -22.81
C GLU A 127 -8.79 18.57 -22.95
N TYR A 128 -8.81 19.46 -23.92
CA TYR A 128 -7.70 20.37 -24.20
C TYR A 128 -8.18 21.81 -24.14
N LEU A 129 -7.33 22.67 -23.59
CA LEU A 129 -7.57 24.09 -23.57
C LEU A 129 -7.05 24.70 -24.87
N ILE A 130 -7.97 25.26 -25.65
CA ILE A 130 -7.68 25.79 -26.98
C ILE A 130 -7.54 27.30 -26.92
N GLU A 131 -6.43 27.81 -27.46
CA GLU A 131 -6.32 29.21 -27.88
C GLU A 131 -6.86 29.35 -29.31
N TRP A 132 -7.78 30.29 -29.52
CA TRP A 132 -8.43 30.52 -30.80
C TRP A 132 -7.78 31.65 -31.59
N LYS A 133 -7.75 31.56 -32.92
CA LYS A 133 -7.18 32.62 -33.78
C LYS A 133 -8.06 33.87 -33.87
N ASP A 134 -9.36 33.73 -33.64
CA ASP A 134 -10.39 34.77 -33.81
C ASP A 134 -10.62 35.63 -32.56
N SER A 135 -9.60 35.75 -31.71
CA SER A 135 -9.62 36.53 -30.45
C SER A 135 -10.69 36.08 -29.45
N HIS A 136 -11.23 34.88 -29.60
CA HIS A 136 -12.10 34.28 -28.58
C HIS A 136 -11.29 33.87 -27.35
N ALA A 137 -11.92 33.93 -26.17
CA ALA A 137 -11.27 33.51 -24.93
C ALA A 137 -10.95 32.01 -24.99
N PRO A 138 -9.82 31.56 -24.42
CA PRO A 138 -9.49 30.15 -24.41
C PRO A 138 -10.57 29.29 -23.75
N SER A 139 -10.87 28.14 -24.35
CA SER A 139 -11.95 27.26 -23.88
C SER A 139 -11.56 25.79 -23.91
N TRP A 140 -12.07 25.03 -22.95
CA TRP A 140 -11.91 23.58 -22.88
C TRP A 140 -12.78 22.90 -23.92
N VAL A 141 -12.15 22.06 -24.75
CA VAL A 141 -12.79 21.32 -25.83
C VAL A 141 -12.43 19.83 -25.71
N PRO A 142 -13.40 18.91 -25.78
CA PRO A 142 -13.10 17.47 -25.78
C PRO A 142 -12.28 17.07 -27.01
N GLN A 143 -11.41 16.07 -26.83
CA GLN A 143 -10.51 15.58 -27.88
C GLN A 143 -11.21 15.28 -29.21
N ASP A 144 -12.44 14.77 -29.17
CA ASP A 144 -13.20 14.36 -30.35
C ASP A 144 -13.56 15.52 -31.30
N PHE A 145 -13.52 16.77 -30.80
CA PHE A 145 -13.82 17.98 -31.58
C PHE A 145 -12.57 18.66 -32.13
N ILE A 146 -11.38 18.15 -31.82
CA ILE A 146 -10.10 18.74 -32.25
C ILE A 146 -9.49 17.85 -33.34
N ALA A 147 -8.83 18.48 -34.31
CA ALA A 147 -8.14 17.75 -35.36
C ALA A 147 -7.02 16.86 -34.76
N LYS A 148 -6.94 15.61 -35.23
CA LYS A 148 -6.06 14.58 -34.65
C LYS A 148 -4.58 14.93 -34.76
N ASP A 149 -4.19 15.63 -35.81
CA ASP A 149 -2.83 16.13 -36.04
C ASP A 149 -2.46 17.20 -35.01
N VAL A 150 -3.35 18.14 -34.70
CA VAL A 150 -3.11 19.16 -33.67
C VAL A 150 -2.92 18.53 -32.28
N VAL A 151 -3.77 17.57 -31.92
CA VAL A 151 -3.62 16.81 -30.66
C VAL A 151 -2.31 16.01 -30.67
N ALA A 152 -1.97 15.36 -31.79
CA ALA A 152 -0.74 14.59 -31.89
C ALA A 152 0.51 15.47 -31.76
N GLU A 153 0.52 16.68 -32.33
CA GLU A 153 1.65 17.62 -32.19
C GLU A 153 1.88 18.00 -30.71
N TYR A 154 0.81 18.20 -29.95
CA TYR A 154 0.88 18.51 -28.52
C TYR A 154 1.24 17.29 -27.66
N GLU A 155 0.68 16.11 -27.93
CA GLU A 155 0.87 14.89 -27.10
C GLU A 155 2.14 14.09 -27.43
N THR A 156 2.62 14.13 -28.67
CA THR A 156 3.78 13.33 -29.10
C THR A 156 5.05 13.59 -28.28
N PRO A 157 5.43 14.83 -27.95
CA PRO A 157 6.58 15.11 -27.09
C PRO A 157 6.46 14.43 -25.72
N TRP A 158 5.28 14.53 -25.08
CA TRP A 158 4.99 13.93 -23.78
C TRP A 158 5.16 12.41 -23.80
N TRP A 159 4.47 11.73 -24.72
CA TRP A 159 4.57 10.26 -24.82
C TRP A 159 5.94 9.79 -25.28
N THR A 160 6.67 10.60 -26.04
CA THR A 160 8.05 10.30 -26.43
C THR A 160 8.99 10.37 -25.24
N ALA A 161 8.86 11.40 -24.40
CA ALA A 161 9.64 11.55 -23.17
C ALA A 161 9.36 10.41 -22.19
N ALA A 162 8.07 10.09 -21.95
CA ALA A 162 7.67 8.98 -21.08
C ALA A 162 8.19 7.62 -21.59
N LYS A 163 8.03 7.30 -22.88
CA LYS A 163 8.48 6.01 -23.46
C LYS A 163 10.01 5.87 -23.51
N LYS A 164 10.75 6.98 -23.52
CA LYS A 164 12.22 6.98 -23.44
C LYS A 164 12.73 7.07 -22.01
N ALA A 165 11.85 7.28 -21.04
CA ALA A 165 12.21 7.61 -19.66
C ALA A 165 13.20 8.79 -19.57
N ASP A 166 12.91 9.86 -20.31
CA ASP A 166 13.69 11.10 -20.30
C ASP A 166 13.15 12.05 -19.23
N ASP A 167 13.83 12.11 -18.08
CA ASP A 167 13.46 12.93 -16.93
C ASP A 167 13.53 14.42 -17.23
N LYS A 168 14.51 14.84 -18.02
CA LYS A 168 14.70 16.26 -18.39
C LYS A 168 13.60 16.72 -19.33
N ALA A 169 13.29 15.93 -20.35
CA ALA A 169 12.21 16.28 -21.28
C ALA A 169 10.85 16.34 -20.57
N LEU A 170 10.58 15.43 -19.62
CA LEU A 170 9.35 15.49 -18.80
C LEU A 170 9.33 16.75 -17.93
N ALA A 171 10.43 17.07 -17.26
CA ALA A 171 10.53 18.27 -16.41
C ALA A 171 10.40 19.56 -17.23
N GLU A 172 11.02 19.63 -18.41
CA GLU A 172 10.92 20.78 -19.32
C GLU A 172 9.48 20.98 -19.79
N LEU A 173 8.78 19.90 -20.19
CA LEU A 173 7.37 19.96 -20.62
C LEU A 173 6.42 20.41 -19.50
N LEU A 174 6.70 20.01 -18.25
CA LEU A 174 5.90 20.43 -17.08
C LEU A 174 6.24 21.84 -16.60
N ALA A 175 7.42 22.36 -16.94
CA ALA A 175 7.88 23.69 -16.52
C ALA A 175 7.55 24.81 -17.53
N VAL A 176 6.95 24.49 -18.68
CA VAL A 176 6.59 25.49 -19.69
C VAL A 176 5.56 26.46 -19.10
N GLU A 177 5.95 27.73 -18.98
CA GLU A 177 5.02 28.81 -18.62
C GLU A 177 3.93 28.92 -19.70
N ASP A 178 2.67 29.10 -19.28
CA ASP A 178 1.48 29.12 -20.13
C ASP A 178 1.11 27.78 -20.82
N ASP A 179 1.65 26.65 -20.36
CA ASP A 179 1.15 25.30 -20.69
C ASP A 179 0.57 24.61 -19.45
N TRP A 180 -0.75 24.53 -19.35
CA TRP A 180 -1.44 23.84 -18.24
C TRP A 180 -1.60 22.35 -18.57
N ARG A 181 -0.48 21.69 -18.78
CA ARG A 181 -0.45 20.26 -19.05
C ARG A 181 -0.79 19.45 -17.80
N ASP A 182 -1.72 18.52 -17.96
CA ASP A 182 -2.03 17.54 -16.94
C ASP A 182 -0.95 16.46 -16.88
N VAL A 183 -0.37 16.28 -15.70
CA VAL A 183 0.62 15.22 -15.40
C VAL A 183 0.00 13.83 -15.51
N ASP A 184 -1.31 13.72 -15.25
CA ASP A 184 -2.09 12.49 -15.33
C ASP A 184 -2.83 12.37 -16.67
N ALA A 185 -2.31 13.02 -17.73
CA ALA A 185 -2.75 12.78 -19.09
C ALA A 185 -2.71 11.27 -19.42
N VAL A 186 -3.81 10.77 -19.98
CA VAL A 186 -4.00 9.34 -20.26
C VAL A 186 -3.93 9.03 -21.76
N ASP A 187 -3.35 7.88 -22.08
CA ASP A 187 -3.40 7.31 -23.43
C ASP A 187 -4.77 6.60 -23.69
N PRO A 188 -5.01 6.06 -24.90
CA PRO A 188 -6.26 5.34 -25.20
C PRO A 188 -6.54 4.11 -24.32
N ASP A 189 -5.52 3.52 -23.70
CA ASP A 189 -5.65 2.41 -22.76
C ASP A 189 -5.85 2.90 -21.30
N GLY A 190 -5.94 4.23 -21.09
CA GLY A 190 -6.05 4.84 -19.78
C GLY A 190 -4.74 4.89 -19.00
N ARG A 191 -3.57 4.77 -19.66
CA ARG A 191 -2.27 4.77 -18.98
C ARG A 191 -1.70 6.18 -18.88
N THR A 192 -1.24 6.57 -17.69
CA THR A 192 -0.49 7.81 -17.49
C THR A 192 1.00 7.61 -17.75
N ALA A 193 1.76 8.71 -17.85
CA ALA A 193 3.22 8.65 -18.00
C ALA A 193 3.89 7.88 -16.84
N LEU A 194 3.34 7.96 -15.63
CA LEU A 194 3.84 7.28 -14.44
C LEU A 194 3.90 5.76 -14.65
N LEU A 195 2.83 5.16 -15.19
CA LEU A 195 2.78 3.71 -15.47
C LEU A 195 3.89 3.27 -16.43
N PHE A 196 4.17 4.06 -17.49
CA PHE A 196 5.24 3.75 -18.43
C PHE A 196 6.61 3.79 -17.77
N VAL A 197 6.94 4.89 -17.08
CA VAL A 197 8.27 5.06 -16.48
C VAL A 197 8.51 4.09 -15.34
N SER A 198 7.45 3.69 -14.62
CA SER A 198 7.53 2.65 -13.59
C SER A 198 7.86 1.27 -14.17
N GLY A 199 7.25 0.90 -15.30
CA GLY A 199 7.59 -0.34 -16.01
C GLY A 199 9.00 -0.31 -16.63
N LEU A 200 9.46 0.85 -17.09
CA LEU A 200 10.83 1.04 -17.60
C LEU A 200 11.88 0.99 -16.47
N GLY A 201 11.50 1.34 -15.25
CA GLY A 201 12.38 1.35 -14.08
C GLY A 201 13.12 2.66 -13.87
N SER A 202 12.57 3.77 -14.34
CA SER A 202 13.22 5.09 -14.21
C SER A 202 12.79 5.80 -12.94
N GLU A 203 13.58 5.63 -11.88
CA GLU A 203 13.45 6.38 -10.63
C GLU A 203 13.44 7.91 -10.83
N PRO A 204 14.30 8.55 -11.66
CA PRO A 204 14.27 10.00 -11.80
C PRO A 204 12.97 10.50 -12.43
N CYS A 205 12.43 9.81 -13.45
CA CYS A 205 11.14 10.18 -14.04
C CYS A 205 10.00 10.03 -13.03
N VAL A 206 10.00 8.96 -12.23
CA VAL A 206 8.99 8.76 -11.18
C VAL A 206 9.02 9.91 -10.18
N LYS A 207 10.20 10.38 -9.77
CA LYS A 207 10.32 11.57 -8.90
C LYS A 207 9.76 12.81 -9.54
N VAL A 208 10.14 13.11 -10.79
CA VAL A 208 9.64 14.29 -11.52
C VAL A 208 8.12 14.30 -11.60
N LEU A 209 7.51 13.16 -11.93
CA LEU A 209 6.05 13.06 -12.03
C LEU A 209 5.37 13.12 -10.65
N ALA A 210 5.91 12.45 -9.63
CA ALA A 210 5.37 12.49 -8.27
C ALA A 210 5.46 13.89 -7.65
N ASP A 211 6.59 14.57 -7.82
CA ASP A 211 6.79 15.95 -7.34
C ASP A 211 5.88 16.95 -8.07
N ALA A 212 5.50 16.65 -9.32
CA ALA A 212 4.51 17.39 -10.09
C ALA A 212 3.05 17.06 -9.72
N GLY A 213 2.82 16.16 -8.76
CA GLY A 213 1.49 15.83 -8.24
C GLY A 213 0.74 14.72 -8.98
N ALA A 214 1.44 13.85 -9.71
CA ALA A 214 0.83 12.69 -10.37
C ALA A 214 0.09 11.77 -9.38
N ASP A 215 -1.06 11.24 -9.78
CA ASP A 215 -1.77 10.22 -9.02
C ASP A 215 -1.01 8.88 -9.03
N ILE A 216 -0.32 8.62 -7.90
CA ILE A 216 0.47 7.42 -7.67
C ILE A 216 -0.39 6.13 -7.73
N ASN A 217 -1.69 6.25 -7.41
CA ASN A 217 -2.62 5.14 -7.30
C ASN A 217 -3.53 4.99 -8.53
N HIS A 218 -3.26 5.75 -9.60
CA HIS A 218 -4.02 5.68 -10.85
C HIS A 218 -4.06 4.25 -11.41
N ARG A 219 -5.24 3.83 -11.87
CA ARG A 219 -5.48 2.52 -12.47
C ARG A 219 -5.75 2.66 -13.96
N ASP A 220 -5.05 1.88 -14.78
CA ASP A 220 -5.33 1.85 -16.22
C ASP A 220 -6.69 1.21 -16.54
N ASN A 221 -7.22 1.50 -17.74
CA ASN A 221 -8.50 0.96 -18.18
C ASN A 221 -8.35 -0.42 -18.85
N ALA A 222 -7.12 -0.84 -19.16
CA ALA A 222 -6.85 -2.08 -19.87
C ALA A 222 -6.86 -3.32 -18.95
N GLY A 223 -6.44 -3.16 -17.69
CA GLY A 223 -6.46 -4.25 -16.71
C GLY A 223 -6.48 -3.78 -15.26
N GLY A 224 -6.77 -2.51 -15.00
CA GLY A 224 -6.80 -1.96 -13.64
C GLY A 224 -5.44 -1.86 -12.98
N LEU A 225 -4.35 -1.82 -13.77
CA LEU A 225 -2.98 -1.86 -13.27
C LEU A 225 -2.54 -0.48 -12.76
N THR A 226 -1.82 -0.47 -11.64
CA THR A 226 -1.19 0.74 -11.08
C THR A 226 0.29 0.83 -11.42
N ALA A 227 0.92 1.97 -11.11
CA ALA A 227 2.37 2.13 -11.21
C ALA A 227 3.15 1.04 -10.44
N LEU A 228 2.63 0.62 -9.27
CA LEU A 228 3.24 -0.42 -8.44
C LEU A 228 3.11 -1.82 -9.09
N HIS A 229 2.00 -2.11 -9.77
CA HIS A 229 1.86 -3.31 -10.59
C HIS A 229 2.88 -3.34 -11.74
N MET A 230 3.08 -2.21 -12.43
CA MET A 230 4.07 -2.10 -13.49
C MET A 230 5.48 -2.34 -12.95
N ALA A 231 5.85 -1.71 -11.83
CA ALA A 231 7.14 -1.93 -11.19
C ALA A 231 7.33 -3.40 -10.76
N ALA A 232 6.29 -4.05 -10.24
CA ALA A 232 6.34 -5.45 -9.84
C ALA A 232 6.47 -6.41 -11.04
N GLY A 233 5.63 -6.23 -12.08
CA GLY A 233 5.62 -7.07 -13.28
C GLY A 233 6.90 -6.98 -14.11
N TYR A 234 7.49 -5.79 -14.18
CA TYR A 234 8.75 -5.52 -14.89
C TYR A 234 10.01 -5.60 -14.01
N ILE A 235 9.86 -6.00 -12.73
CA ILE A 235 10.96 -6.34 -11.83
C ILE A 235 11.86 -5.14 -11.53
N LYS A 236 11.25 -4.04 -11.07
CA LYS A 236 11.88 -2.76 -10.79
C LYS A 236 11.84 -2.45 -9.29
N PRO A 237 12.69 -3.08 -8.46
CA PRO A 237 12.64 -2.93 -6.99
C PRO A 237 12.91 -1.50 -6.52
N GLY A 238 13.83 -0.77 -7.17
CA GLY A 238 14.12 0.63 -6.83
C GLY A 238 12.92 1.55 -7.05
N VAL A 239 12.21 1.38 -8.16
CA VAL A 239 10.95 2.09 -8.43
C VAL A 239 9.86 1.65 -7.47
N ALA A 240 9.71 0.36 -7.17
CA ALA A 240 8.70 -0.12 -6.24
C ALA A 240 8.87 0.51 -4.85
N LYS A 241 10.11 0.57 -4.36
CA LYS A 241 10.45 1.26 -3.11
C LYS A 241 10.10 2.74 -3.18
N LEU A 242 10.51 3.42 -4.25
CA LEU A 242 10.27 4.84 -4.43
C LEU A 242 8.77 5.18 -4.47
N LEU A 243 7.96 4.38 -5.15
CA LEU A 243 6.51 4.55 -5.19
C LEU A 243 5.88 4.41 -3.79
N LEU A 244 6.33 3.43 -3.00
CA LEU A 244 5.90 3.26 -1.61
C LEU A 244 6.31 4.45 -0.74
N ASP A 245 7.51 5.00 -0.93
CA ASP A 245 7.98 6.20 -0.23
C ASP A 245 7.10 7.43 -0.56
N PHE A 246 6.55 7.50 -1.78
CA PHE A 246 5.58 8.53 -2.20
C PHE A 246 4.13 8.22 -1.78
N GLY A 247 3.87 7.12 -1.06
CA GLY A 247 2.54 6.80 -0.54
C GLY A 247 1.65 5.98 -1.50
N ALA A 248 2.25 5.21 -2.42
CA ALA A 248 1.52 4.20 -3.18
C ALA A 248 0.83 3.20 -2.26
N ASP A 249 -0.43 2.87 -2.53
CA ASP A 249 -1.17 1.84 -1.81
C ASP A 249 -0.83 0.45 -2.37
N PRO A 250 -0.16 -0.43 -1.58
CA PRO A 250 0.20 -1.77 -2.02
C PRO A 250 -0.97 -2.76 -2.04
N GLU A 251 -2.15 -2.39 -1.54
CA GLU A 251 -3.33 -3.26 -1.46
C GLU A 251 -4.30 -3.07 -2.64
N ILE A 252 -4.05 -2.12 -3.55
CA ILE A 252 -4.89 -1.94 -4.74
C ILE A 252 -4.83 -3.20 -5.61
N GLU A 253 -6.00 -3.73 -5.97
CA GLU A 253 -6.12 -4.90 -6.84
C GLU A 253 -6.26 -4.50 -8.32
N ASP A 254 -5.64 -5.28 -9.20
CA ASP A 254 -5.91 -5.27 -10.63
C ASP A 254 -7.29 -5.90 -10.96
N ASP A 255 -7.71 -5.88 -12.22
CA ASP A 255 -9.01 -6.44 -12.62
C ASP A 255 -9.11 -7.98 -12.48
N ARG A 256 -8.00 -8.65 -12.15
CA ARG A 256 -7.96 -10.09 -11.81
C ARG A 256 -8.03 -10.33 -10.30
N GLY A 257 -8.12 -9.28 -9.48
CA GLY A 257 -8.08 -9.37 -8.01
C GLY A 257 -6.68 -9.63 -7.47
N LEU A 258 -5.62 -9.28 -8.22
CA LEU A 258 -4.24 -9.44 -7.77
C LEU A 258 -3.70 -8.11 -7.28
N THR A 259 -3.14 -8.09 -6.08
CA THR A 259 -2.30 -6.99 -5.61
C THR A 259 -0.91 -7.04 -6.28
N PRO A 260 -0.11 -5.96 -6.25
CA PRO A 260 1.27 -5.96 -6.74
C PRO A 260 2.12 -7.07 -6.12
N LEU A 261 1.92 -7.37 -4.83
CA LEU A 261 2.60 -8.47 -4.12
C LEU A 261 2.17 -9.83 -4.66
N ALA A 262 0.86 -10.04 -4.84
CA ALA A 262 0.31 -11.28 -5.38
C ALA A 262 0.81 -11.53 -6.81
N LEU A 263 0.85 -10.48 -7.64
CA LEU A 263 1.40 -10.53 -8.99
C LEU A 263 2.89 -10.92 -9.00
N ALA A 264 3.72 -10.30 -8.16
CA ALA A 264 5.14 -10.62 -8.06
C ALA A 264 5.37 -12.09 -7.64
N LYS A 265 4.58 -12.59 -6.67
CA LYS A 265 4.63 -14.00 -6.22
C LYS A 265 4.18 -14.98 -7.30
N GLU A 266 3.14 -14.64 -8.08
CA GLU A 266 2.67 -15.45 -9.19
C GLU A 266 3.76 -15.56 -10.28
N ILE A 267 4.38 -14.44 -10.66
CA ILE A 267 5.47 -14.42 -11.65
C ILE A 267 6.68 -15.21 -11.15
N LEU A 268 7.03 -15.08 -9.87
CA LEU A 268 8.13 -15.82 -9.26
C LEU A 268 7.89 -17.34 -9.31
N LYS A 269 6.64 -17.79 -9.06
CA LYS A 269 6.25 -19.20 -9.10
C LYS A 269 6.40 -19.84 -10.48
N VAL A 270 6.08 -19.09 -11.55
CA VAL A 270 6.18 -19.59 -12.94
C VAL A 270 7.59 -19.46 -13.53
N THR A 271 8.50 -18.70 -12.90
CA THR A 271 9.85 -18.47 -13.42
C THR A 271 10.72 -19.74 -13.30
N PRO A 272 11.33 -20.24 -14.40
CA PRO A 272 12.13 -21.47 -14.38
C PRO A 272 13.35 -21.39 -13.45
N LYS A 273 13.55 -22.43 -12.63
CA LYS A 273 14.65 -22.49 -11.64
C LYS A 273 15.99 -22.96 -12.23
N GLY A 274 15.97 -23.71 -13.32
CA GLY A 274 17.15 -24.40 -13.87
C GLY A 274 18.03 -23.60 -14.82
N ASN A 275 17.65 -22.36 -15.19
CA ASN A 275 18.41 -21.55 -16.16
C ASN A 275 19.14 -20.40 -15.44
N PRO A 276 20.49 -20.33 -15.49
CA PRO A 276 21.26 -19.21 -14.93
C PRO A 276 20.83 -17.84 -15.45
N MET A 277 20.37 -17.73 -16.69
CA MET A 277 19.85 -16.47 -17.25
C MET A 277 18.60 -15.97 -16.51
N GLN A 278 17.80 -16.88 -15.95
CA GLN A 278 16.62 -16.55 -15.17
C GLN A 278 16.93 -16.35 -13.68
N PHE A 279 18.16 -16.62 -13.23
CA PHE A 279 18.58 -16.41 -11.84
C PHE A 279 18.45 -14.93 -11.46
N ALA A 280 18.99 -14.02 -12.28
CA ALA A 280 18.89 -12.57 -12.05
C ALA A 280 17.43 -12.10 -12.01
N ARG A 281 16.57 -12.68 -12.87
CA ARG A 281 15.14 -12.40 -12.88
C ARG A 281 14.47 -12.81 -11.56
N ARG A 282 14.78 -14.00 -11.04
CA ARG A 282 14.27 -14.48 -9.75
C ARG A 282 14.74 -13.60 -8.60
N LEU A 283 16.04 -13.27 -8.57
CA LEU A 283 16.60 -12.41 -7.55
C LEU A 283 15.94 -11.02 -7.54
N GLY A 284 15.68 -10.45 -8.72
CA GLY A 284 14.95 -9.19 -8.85
C GLY A 284 13.50 -9.30 -8.34
N LEU A 285 12.79 -10.38 -8.67
CA LEU A 285 11.42 -10.62 -8.18
C LEU A 285 11.40 -10.82 -6.66
N GLU A 286 12.34 -11.58 -6.12
CA GLU A 286 12.53 -11.76 -4.67
C GLU A 286 12.80 -10.41 -3.98
N SER A 287 13.58 -9.53 -4.60
CA SER A 287 13.82 -8.17 -4.10
C SER A 287 12.56 -7.30 -4.10
N VAL A 288 11.73 -7.38 -5.14
CA VAL A 288 10.43 -6.68 -5.20
C VAL A 288 9.49 -7.23 -4.12
N VAL A 289 9.36 -8.56 -4.03
CA VAL A 289 8.53 -9.23 -3.02
C VAL A 289 8.95 -8.80 -1.63
N LYS A 290 10.25 -8.81 -1.33
CA LYS A 290 10.79 -8.35 -0.05
C LYS A 290 10.42 -6.89 0.23
N THR A 291 10.58 -6.00 -0.75
CA THR A 291 10.26 -4.57 -0.59
C THR A 291 8.78 -4.36 -0.27
N LEU A 292 7.89 -5.08 -0.95
CA LEU A 292 6.44 -5.04 -0.70
C LEU A 292 6.08 -5.71 0.64
N GLU A 293 6.75 -6.80 1.01
CA GLU A 293 6.52 -7.45 2.31
C GLU A 293 6.99 -6.56 3.47
N GLU A 294 8.07 -5.79 3.32
CA GLU A 294 8.51 -4.81 4.33
C GLU A 294 7.59 -3.59 4.43
N SER A 295 6.90 -3.24 3.34
CA SER A 295 5.91 -2.16 3.37
C SER A 295 4.60 -2.62 3.97
N ILE A 296 4.12 -3.81 3.55
CA ILE A 296 2.85 -4.38 3.99
C ILE A 296 2.96 -4.94 5.39
N PHE A 297 4.04 -5.64 5.74
CA PHE A 297 4.18 -6.30 7.03
C PHE A 297 5.26 -5.64 7.91
N GLU A 298 4.99 -5.52 9.20
CA GLU A 298 5.90 -4.97 10.21
C GLU A 298 6.17 -5.97 11.31
N TYR A 299 7.34 -5.90 11.95
CA TYR A 299 7.62 -6.75 13.09
C TYR A 299 7.03 -6.19 14.40
N ALA A 300 6.10 -6.89 15.06
CA ALA A 300 5.44 -6.52 16.32
C ALA A 300 5.77 -7.46 17.50
N GLU A 301 5.78 -6.94 18.73
CA GLU A 301 6.14 -7.72 19.91
C GLU A 301 5.04 -8.65 20.40
N VAL A 302 5.42 -9.87 20.75
CA VAL A 302 4.53 -10.87 21.34
C VAL A 302 4.62 -10.84 22.85
N GLU A 303 3.44 -10.90 23.48
CA GLU A 303 3.30 -11.04 24.91
C GLU A 303 3.45 -12.51 25.30
N GLU A 304 2.70 -13.39 24.64
CA GLU A 304 2.65 -14.82 24.97
C GLU A 304 2.19 -15.66 23.77
N ILE A 305 2.70 -16.89 23.68
CA ILE A 305 2.12 -17.94 22.83
C ILE A 305 1.14 -18.76 23.67
N MET A 306 -0.13 -18.75 23.31
CA MET A 306 -1.19 -19.36 24.12
C MET A 306 -1.46 -20.82 23.74
N GLU A 307 -1.54 -21.10 22.44
CA GLU A 307 -1.94 -22.41 21.94
C GLU A 307 -1.13 -22.80 20.71
N LYS A 308 -1.12 -24.11 20.42
CA LYS A 308 -0.49 -24.70 19.24
C LYS A 308 -1.50 -25.56 18.49
N ARG A 309 -1.55 -25.41 17.17
CA ARG A 309 -2.35 -26.26 16.30
C ARG A 309 -1.59 -26.68 15.04
N GLY A 310 -2.09 -27.74 14.40
CA GLY A 310 -1.52 -28.25 13.16
C GLY A 310 -0.22 -29.03 13.34
N LYS A 311 0.40 -29.41 12.22
CA LYS A 311 1.66 -30.18 12.16
C LYS A 311 2.43 -29.82 10.89
N GLY A 312 3.76 -29.86 10.95
CA GLY A 312 4.64 -29.62 9.79
C GLY A 312 4.52 -28.20 9.24
N GLU A 313 4.31 -28.04 7.93
CA GLU A 313 4.19 -26.72 7.28
C GLU A 313 2.92 -25.94 7.66
N ASN A 314 1.91 -26.63 8.20
CA ASN A 314 0.67 -26.03 8.69
C ASN A 314 0.68 -25.84 10.21
N LEU A 315 1.86 -25.85 10.83
CA LEU A 315 1.99 -25.57 12.25
C LEU A 315 1.74 -24.08 12.51
N GLU A 316 0.84 -23.81 13.43
CA GLU A 316 0.40 -22.45 13.80
C GLU A 316 0.34 -22.32 15.32
N TYR A 317 0.67 -21.13 15.79
CA TYR A 317 0.63 -20.73 17.18
C TYR A 317 -0.40 -19.62 17.36
N LEU A 318 -1.20 -19.70 18.42
CA LEU A 318 -2.09 -18.61 18.81
C LEU A 318 -1.27 -17.61 19.61
N VAL A 319 -1.16 -16.41 19.07
CA VAL A 319 -0.27 -15.38 19.57
C VAL A 319 -1.11 -14.29 20.22
N LYS A 320 -0.70 -13.90 21.44
CA LYS A 320 -1.21 -12.72 22.14
C LYS A 320 -0.23 -11.57 21.96
N TRP A 321 -0.71 -10.44 21.47
CA TRP A 321 0.12 -9.28 21.14
C TRP A 321 0.26 -8.33 22.32
N LYS A 322 1.46 -7.74 22.50
CA LYS A 322 1.70 -6.78 23.59
C LYS A 322 0.96 -5.45 23.43
N ASP A 323 0.59 -5.10 22.20
CA ASP A 323 -0.17 -3.88 21.90
C ASP A 323 -1.67 -3.99 22.28
N GLY A 324 -2.09 -5.18 22.74
CA GLY A 324 -3.48 -5.46 23.12
C GLY A 324 -4.39 -5.72 21.93
N GLY A 325 -3.83 -5.99 20.74
CA GLY A 325 -4.59 -6.46 19.58
C GLY A 325 -5.25 -7.82 19.82
N ASP A 326 -6.18 -8.19 18.92
CA ASP A 326 -6.85 -9.48 18.98
C ASP A 326 -5.85 -10.64 18.79
N ASN A 327 -6.06 -11.74 19.50
CA ASN A 327 -5.19 -12.90 19.39
C ASN A 327 -5.32 -13.55 18.00
N GLU A 328 -4.19 -13.83 17.37
CA GLU A 328 -4.16 -14.34 15.99
C GLU A 328 -3.38 -15.64 15.85
N TRP A 329 -3.84 -16.49 14.93
CA TRP A 329 -3.13 -17.72 14.59
C TRP A 329 -2.05 -17.43 13.55
N VAL A 330 -0.79 -17.45 14.00
CA VAL A 330 0.38 -17.15 13.18
C VAL A 330 1.12 -18.45 12.83
N LYS A 331 1.55 -18.58 11.57
CA LYS A 331 2.33 -19.76 11.13
C LYS A 331 3.69 -19.79 11.81
N ALA A 332 4.13 -20.98 12.22
CA ALA A 332 5.38 -21.18 12.94
C ALA A 332 6.61 -20.58 12.24
N LYS A 333 6.66 -20.58 10.90
CA LYS A 333 7.75 -19.96 10.12
C LYS A 333 7.87 -18.45 10.27
N PHE A 334 6.80 -17.81 10.73
CA PHE A 334 6.78 -16.39 11.03
C PHE A 334 6.95 -16.16 12.52
N VAL A 335 6.81 -17.19 13.37
CA VAL A 335 7.07 -17.11 14.81
C VAL A 335 8.58 -17.24 15.09
N ALA A 336 9.08 -16.52 16.08
CA ALA A 336 10.49 -16.40 16.40
C ALA A 336 10.90 -17.68 17.13
N GLU A 337 12.04 -18.22 16.74
CA GLU A 337 12.45 -19.58 17.14
C GLU A 337 12.65 -19.69 18.66
N ASP A 338 13.08 -18.61 19.30
CA ASP A 338 13.20 -18.45 20.75
C ASP A 338 11.85 -18.55 21.45
N LEU A 339 10.83 -17.80 21.03
CA LEU A 339 9.49 -17.89 21.65
C LEU A 339 8.86 -19.27 21.46
N VAL A 340 9.08 -19.88 20.30
CA VAL A 340 8.60 -21.25 20.05
C VAL A 340 9.33 -22.24 20.96
N ALA A 341 10.64 -22.08 21.16
CA ALA A 341 11.42 -22.93 22.05
C ALA A 341 10.94 -22.78 23.50
N ASP A 342 10.68 -21.55 23.96
CA ASP A 342 10.21 -21.27 25.30
C ASP A 342 8.82 -21.88 25.54
N PHE A 343 7.91 -21.73 24.57
CA PHE A 343 6.59 -22.37 24.62
C PHE A 343 6.68 -23.91 24.63
N GLU A 344 7.55 -24.50 23.81
CA GLU A 344 7.71 -25.97 23.75
C GLU A 344 8.41 -26.54 24.99
N ALA A 345 9.26 -25.75 25.65
CA ALA A 345 9.85 -26.08 26.94
C ALA A 345 8.85 -25.93 28.10
N GLY A 346 7.68 -25.32 27.85
CA GLY A 346 6.69 -25.01 28.88
C GLY A 346 7.17 -23.93 29.83
N LEU A 347 8.01 -23.01 29.35
CA LEU A 347 8.43 -21.84 30.12
C LEU A 347 7.28 -20.84 30.15
N GLU A 348 6.84 -20.50 31.35
CA GLU A 348 5.83 -19.47 31.57
C GLU A 348 6.54 -18.14 31.82
N TYR A 349 6.19 -17.10 31.05
CA TYR A 349 6.70 -15.76 31.30
C TYR A 349 5.95 -15.15 32.49
N ALA A 350 6.60 -15.11 33.65
CA ALA A 350 6.09 -14.44 34.84
C ALA A 350 6.84 -13.12 35.06
N VAL A 351 6.16 -12.13 35.66
CA VAL A 351 6.81 -10.86 36.01
C VAL A 351 7.52 -11.04 37.35
N ALA A 352 8.84 -10.92 37.33
CA ALA A 352 9.66 -10.93 38.54
C ALA A 352 9.50 -9.59 39.28
N GLU A 353 9.24 -9.64 40.58
CA GLU A 353 9.31 -8.48 41.48
C GLU A 353 10.77 -8.09 41.74
N GLY A 354 11.67 -9.07 41.79
CA GLY A 354 13.10 -8.85 41.91
C GLY A 354 13.88 -10.09 42.34
N VAL A 355 15.21 -10.00 42.28
CA VAL A 355 16.13 -11.04 42.75
C VAL A 355 16.43 -10.83 44.23
N VAL A 356 16.27 -11.87 45.04
CA VAL A 356 16.43 -11.82 46.51
C VAL A 356 17.61 -12.65 47.02
N GLY A 357 18.25 -13.45 46.16
CA GLY A 357 19.39 -14.27 46.54
C GLY A 357 20.18 -14.78 45.34
N LYS A 358 21.42 -15.21 45.59
CA LYS A 358 22.35 -15.75 44.60
C LYS A 358 23.08 -16.95 45.20
N ARG A 359 23.18 -18.05 44.46
CA ARG A 359 23.97 -19.24 44.83
C ARG A 359 24.70 -19.78 43.60
N MET A 360 25.67 -20.66 43.83
CA MET A 360 26.31 -21.44 42.76
C MET A 360 25.62 -22.80 42.70
N GLY A 361 25.03 -23.13 41.54
CA GLY A 361 24.41 -24.42 41.29
C GLY A 361 25.44 -25.54 41.15
N ASP A 362 24.96 -26.79 41.17
CA ASP A 362 25.82 -27.97 41.10
C ASP A 362 26.61 -28.07 39.78
N ASP A 363 26.13 -27.41 38.73
CA ASP A 363 26.77 -27.30 37.42
C ASP A 363 27.87 -26.21 37.36
N GLY A 364 28.12 -25.51 38.48
CA GLY A 364 29.09 -24.42 38.56
C GLY A 364 28.62 -23.09 37.96
N LYS A 365 27.37 -23.03 37.48
CA LYS A 365 26.69 -21.80 37.02
C LYS A 365 26.01 -21.08 38.19
N ASN A 366 25.77 -19.78 38.07
CA ASN A 366 25.01 -19.04 39.07
C ASN A 366 23.52 -19.33 38.92
N GLU A 367 22.85 -19.47 40.06
CA GLU A 367 21.40 -19.49 40.17
C GLU A 367 20.95 -18.33 41.06
N TYR A 368 19.83 -17.73 40.71
CA TYR A 368 19.26 -16.58 41.41
C TYR A 368 17.90 -16.96 41.99
N LEU A 369 17.64 -16.52 43.22
CA LEU A 369 16.36 -16.69 43.87
C LEU A 369 15.46 -15.53 43.46
N VAL A 370 14.50 -15.80 42.58
CA VAL A 370 13.61 -14.80 42.01
C VAL A 370 12.32 -14.77 42.80
N LYS A 371 11.92 -13.58 43.26
CA LYS A 371 10.60 -13.33 43.81
C LYS A 371 9.69 -12.88 42.68
N TRP A 372 8.59 -13.59 42.48
CA TRP A 372 7.61 -13.28 41.44
C TRP A 372 6.46 -12.46 42.00
N ILE A 373 5.82 -11.63 41.18
CA ILE A 373 4.63 -10.88 41.58
C ILE A 373 3.46 -11.83 41.88
N ASP A 374 3.39 -12.92 41.11
CA ASP A 374 2.21 -13.79 41.06
C ASP A 374 2.37 -15.06 41.91
N MET A 375 3.58 -15.33 42.41
CA MET A 375 3.90 -16.51 43.23
C MET A 375 4.24 -16.11 44.67
N GLU A 376 3.63 -16.81 45.63
CA GLU A 376 3.84 -16.54 47.06
C GLU A 376 5.23 -16.96 47.54
N GLN A 377 5.89 -17.91 46.85
CA GLN A 377 7.23 -18.39 47.20
C GLN A 377 8.23 -18.10 46.06
N PRO A 378 9.41 -17.55 46.39
CA PRO A 378 10.46 -17.33 45.40
C PRO A 378 11.09 -18.65 44.96
N THR A 379 11.48 -18.75 43.69
CA THR A 379 12.09 -19.96 43.08
C THR A 379 13.51 -19.70 42.62
N TRP A 380 14.34 -20.76 42.62
CA TRP A 380 15.71 -20.67 42.12
C TRP A 380 15.71 -20.90 40.61
N GLU A 381 16.14 -19.88 39.88
CA GLU A 381 16.23 -19.89 38.43
C GLU A 381 17.70 -19.77 37.97
N PRO A 382 18.08 -20.44 36.87
CA PRO A 382 19.40 -20.27 36.29
C PRO A 382 19.58 -18.83 35.76
N GLU A 383 20.82 -18.34 35.71
CA GLU A 383 21.17 -17.00 35.21
C GLU A 383 20.56 -16.66 33.83
N GLU A 384 20.38 -17.68 32.97
CA GLU A 384 19.83 -17.54 31.62
C GLU A 384 18.33 -17.17 31.60
N ASN A 385 17.59 -17.46 32.68
CA ASN A 385 16.14 -17.24 32.78
C ASN A 385 15.77 -15.95 33.52
N VAL A 386 16.76 -15.20 34.03
CA VAL A 386 16.54 -14.02 34.87
C VAL A 386 16.95 -12.77 34.10
N ASP A 387 16.13 -11.72 34.19
CA ASP A 387 16.40 -10.44 33.55
C ASP A 387 17.79 -9.91 33.98
N PRO A 388 18.70 -9.61 33.04
CA PRO A 388 20.02 -9.06 33.34
C PRO A 388 19.99 -7.77 34.15
N GLU A 389 18.94 -6.94 34.01
CA GLU A 389 18.80 -5.71 34.78
C GLU A 389 18.53 -6.01 36.25
N LEU A 390 17.69 -7.00 36.57
CA LEU A 390 17.40 -7.41 37.94
C LEU A 390 18.62 -8.04 38.63
N ILE A 391 19.41 -8.82 37.89
CA ILE A 391 20.68 -9.38 38.41
C ILE A 391 21.63 -8.24 38.77
N LYS A 392 21.75 -7.25 37.89
CA LYS A 392 22.62 -6.10 38.10
C LYS A 392 22.18 -5.27 39.30
N GLU A 393 20.88 -4.99 39.45
CA GLU A 393 20.34 -4.30 40.62
C GLU A 393 20.65 -5.03 41.93
N PHE A 394 20.51 -6.35 41.95
CA PHE A 394 20.84 -7.16 43.12
C PHE A 394 22.34 -7.13 43.46
N ASP A 395 23.21 -7.27 42.45
CA ASP A 395 24.66 -7.24 42.65
C ASP A 395 25.12 -5.84 43.12
N ASP A 396 24.55 -4.76 42.58
CA ASP A 396 24.80 -3.37 43.01
C ASP A 396 24.34 -3.13 44.46
N ALA A 397 23.15 -3.62 44.82
CA ALA A 397 22.63 -3.55 46.20
C ALA A 397 23.49 -4.34 47.19
N SER A 398 24.03 -5.49 46.77
CA SER A 398 24.89 -6.34 47.58
C SER A 398 26.27 -5.71 47.85
N GLN A 399 26.82 -4.96 46.88
CA GLN A 399 28.08 -4.25 47.05
C GLN A 399 27.94 -2.97 47.91
N GLY A 400 26.77 -2.32 47.90
CA GLY A 400 26.49 -1.13 48.72
C GLY A 400 26.39 -1.39 50.24
N ASN A 401 26.15 -2.64 50.67
CA ASN A 401 25.90 -2.97 52.08
C ASN A 401 27.18 -3.40 52.86
N GLY A 402 28.37 -3.30 52.27
CA GLY A 402 29.66 -3.67 52.87
C GLY A 402 30.39 -2.55 53.64
N GLY A 403 29.75 -1.39 53.86
CA GLY A 403 30.43 -0.14 54.25
C GLY A 403 30.14 0.44 55.63
N VAL A 404 29.89 -0.33 56.70
CA VAL A 404 29.90 0.21 58.08
C VAL A 404 30.48 -0.80 59.08
N VAL A 405 31.81 -0.82 59.21
CA VAL A 405 32.48 -1.37 60.40
C VAL A 405 32.80 -0.21 61.33
N LYS A 406 31.99 -0.04 62.38
CA LYS A 406 32.29 0.86 63.51
C LYS A 406 33.50 0.29 64.27
N ASN A 407 34.66 0.93 64.11
CA ASN A 407 35.79 0.75 65.02
C ASN A 407 35.49 1.41 66.37
N ASN A 408 34.94 0.65 67.32
CA ASN A 408 35.02 0.98 68.74
C ASN A 408 36.19 0.17 69.34
N GLY A 409 37.40 0.73 69.27
CA GLY A 409 38.57 0.25 69.99
C GLY A 409 38.83 1.13 71.20
N GLU A 410 38.19 0.82 72.32
CA GLU A 410 38.45 1.44 73.62
C GLU A 410 39.68 0.75 74.23
N SER A 411 40.83 1.45 74.24
CA SER A 411 42.08 0.93 74.82
C SER A 411 42.10 1.17 76.33
N SER A 412 42.04 0.11 77.11
CA SER A 412 42.45 0.09 78.51
C SER A 412 43.78 -0.65 78.64
N ASP A 413 44.85 0.04 79.04
CA ASP A 413 45.81 -0.52 80.00
C ASP A 413 46.71 0.56 80.65
N VAL A 414 46.53 0.69 81.97
CA VAL A 414 47.50 0.80 83.06
C VAL A 414 48.67 1.79 82.94
N SER A 415 48.63 2.86 83.74
CA SER A 415 49.53 3.15 84.88
C SER A 415 49.09 4.40 85.64
#